data_AF-A0A1V5KYD5-F1
#
_entry.id   AF-A0A1V5KYD5-F1
#
_cell.length_a   1.000
_cell.length_b   1.000
_cell.length_c   1.000
_cell.angle_alpha   90.00
_cell.angle_beta   90.00
_cell.angle_gamma   90.00
#
_symmetry.space_group_name_H-M   'P 1'
#
loop_
_entity.id
_entity.type
_entity.pdbx_description
1 polymer ?
#
loop_
_entity_poly.entity_id
_entity_poly.type
_entity_poly.pdbx_seq_one_letter_code
_entity_poly.pdbx_strand_id
1 'polypeptide(L)'
;MVGVDSTEPDLDYGRVGRGGYGWLRDSLLERPDDFKIFALHHHLLPIPGTGRERNVVHDAGDVLELLLECGVKLVLSGHKHVPHAWCLEGMHIVNTGTVSTLRLRGDTKPCYNVVDIGEGRVLVSRRYPFHGGETIVEFNIDP
;
A
#
# COMPACT_ATOMS: atom_id res chain seq x y z
N MET A 1 12.05 -3.53 -4.29
CA MET A 1 10.77 -2.77 -4.28
C MET A 1 10.36 -2.53 -5.71
N VAL A 2 9.08 -2.72 -6.03
CA VAL A 2 8.50 -2.41 -7.35
C VAL A 2 7.39 -1.40 -7.16
N GLY A 3 7.38 -0.35 -7.98
CA GLY A 3 6.33 0.67 -8.01
C GLY A 3 5.64 0.68 -9.36
N VAL A 4 4.33 0.91 -9.36
CA VAL A 4 3.54 1.08 -10.60
C VAL A 4 2.84 2.42 -10.61
N ASP A 5 2.71 2.98 -11.82
CA ASP A 5 1.76 4.04 -12.04
C ASP A 5 0.36 3.43 -12.11
N SER A 6 -0.50 3.86 -11.21
CA SER A 6 -1.89 3.41 -11.15
C SER A 6 -2.85 4.46 -11.70
N THR A 7 -2.34 5.58 -12.24
CA THR A 7 -3.13 6.69 -12.75
C THR A 7 -3.65 6.41 -14.15
N GLU A 8 -4.83 6.93 -14.44
CA GLU A 8 -5.41 6.94 -15.77
C GLU A 8 -5.57 8.41 -16.19
N PRO A 9 -5.11 8.79 -17.39
CA PRO A 9 -5.24 10.17 -17.85
C PRO A 9 -6.68 10.67 -17.77
N ASP A 10 -6.86 11.85 -17.18
CA ASP A 10 -8.14 12.55 -17.00
C ASP A 10 -9.19 11.84 -16.11
N LEU A 11 -8.80 10.78 -15.39
CA LEU A 11 -9.71 9.96 -14.59
C LEU A 11 -9.26 9.90 -13.12
N ASP A 12 -10.21 9.78 -12.19
CA ASP A 12 -9.97 9.77 -10.74
C ASP A 12 -9.87 8.34 -10.14
N TYR A 13 -10.08 7.33 -10.98
CA TYR A 13 -9.94 5.93 -10.65
C TYR A 13 -8.56 5.40 -11.03
N GLY A 14 -8.17 4.29 -10.39
CA GLY A 14 -6.90 3.63 -10.67
C GLY A 14 -7.01 2.36 -11.50
N ARG A 15 -5.96 2.05 -12.25
CA ARG A 15 -5.77 0.79 -12.97
C ARG A 15 -4.28 0.45 -13.03
N VAL A 16 -3.91 -0.82 -12.85
CA VAL A 16 -2.54 -1.28 -13.14
C VAL A 16 -2.41 -1.72 -14.60
N GLY A 17 -3.41 -2.44 -15.09
CA GLY A 17 -3.55 -2.82 -16.49
C GLY A 17 -2.89 -4.17 -16.78
N ARG A 18 -3.68 -5.07 -17.37
CA ARG A 18 -3.27 -6.44 -17.72
C ARG A 18 -2.00 -6.52 -18.58
N GLY A 19 -1.73 -5.51 -19.41
CA GLY A 19 -0.50 -5.44 -20.22
C GLY A 19 0.78 -5.36 -19.40
N GLY A 20 0.72 -4.84 -18.17
CA GLY A 20 1.86 -4.72 -17.27
C GLY A 20 2.11 -5.95 -16.39
N TYR A 21 1.21 -6.93 -16.36
CA TYR A 21 1.29 -8.03 -15.39
C TYR A 21 2.50 -8.94 -15.59
N GLY A 22 2.86 -9.23 -16.84
CA GLY A 22 4.06 -10.01 -17.15
C GLY A 22 5.32 -9.32 -16.61
N TRP A 23 5.49 -8.04 -16.96
CA TRP A 23 6.60 -7.23 -16.45
C TRP A 23 6.60 -7.13 -14.92
N LEU A 24 5.43 -6.96 -14.29
CA LEU A 24 5.32 -6.87 -12.84
C LEU A 24 5.75 -8.18 -12.17
N ARG A 25 5.28 -9.32 -12.68
CA ARG A 25 5.69 -10.65 -12.20
C ARG A 25 7.19 -10.85 -12.37
N ASP A 26 7.73 -10.59 -13.55
CA ASP A 26 9.16 -10.77 -13.84
C ASP A 26 10.02 -9.89 -12.92
N SER A 27 9.61 -8.63 -12.71
CA SER A 27 10.31 -7.69 -11.83
C SER A 27 10.28 -8.11 -10.36
N LEU A 28 9.17 -8.69 -9.89
CA LEU A 28 9.06 -9.18 -8.53
C LEU A 28 9.81 -10.50 -8.31
N LEU A 29 9.93 -11.33 -9.34
CA LEU A 29 10.58 -12.64 -9.27
C LEU A 29 12.07 -12.61 -9.65
N GLU A 30 12.61 -11.49 -10.13
CA GLU A 30 14.04 -11.33 -10.42
C GLU A 30 14.92 -11.69 -9.20
N ARG A 31 14.44 -11.38 -7.99
CA ARG A 31 15.07 -11.78 -6.72
C ARG A 31 14.05 -12.47 -5.82
N PRO A 32 13.88 -13.79 -5.95
CA PRO A 32 12.78 -14.50 -5.31
C PRO A 32 12.89 -14.51 -3.77
N ASP A 33 14.10 -14.46 -3.23
CA ASP A 33 14.36 -14.54 -1.78
C ASP A 33 14.38 -13.16 -1.09
N ASP A 34 14.36 -12.06 -1.86
CA ASP A 34 14.37 -10.71 -1.29
C ASP A 34 13.01 -10.39 -0.63
N PHE A 35 13.05 -9.54 0.40
CA PHE A 35 11.83 -8.95 0.96
C PHE A 35 11.18 -8.01 -0.07
N LYS A 36 9.96 -8.35 -0.49
CA LYS A 36 9.29 -7.65 -1.60
C LYS A 36 8.26 -6.64 -1.09
N ILE A 37 8.43 -5.42 -1.58
CA ILE A 37 7.53 -4.29 -1.35
C ILE A 37 6.94 -3.85 -2.69
N PHE A 38 5.62 -3.68 -2.73
CA PHE A 38 4.90 -3.12 -3.86
C PHE A 38 4.31 -1.75 -3.50
N ALA A 39 4.41 -0.78 -4.40
CA ALA A 39 3.87 0.56 -4.18
C ALA A 39 3.05 1.07 -5.37
N LEU A 40 1.98 1.77 -5.04
CA LEU A 40 1.07 2.38 -6.00
C LEU A 40 0.36 3.59 -5.36
N HIS A 41 -0.31 4.42 -6.15
CA HIS A 41 -1.07 5.55 -5.61
C HIS A 41 -2.46 5.15 -5.12
N HIS A 42 -3.25 4.52 -5.99
CA HIS A 42 -4.62 4.07 -5.72
C HIS A 42 -4.62 2.82 -4.84
N HIS A 43 -5.54 2.71 -3.88
CA HIS A 43 -5.56 1.56 -2.97
C HIS A 43 -6.16 0.29 -3.60
N LEU A 44 -5.65 -0.88 -3.20
CA LEU A 44 -6.16 -2.19 -3.65
C LEU A 44 -7.38 -2.67 -2.86
N LEU A 45 -7.57 -2.17 -1.64
CA LEU A 45 -8.66 -2.55 -0.75
C LEU A 45 -9.48 -1.33 -0.33
N PRO A 46 -10.79 -1.49 -0.06
CA PRO A 46 -11.62 -0.42 0.48
C PRO A 46 -11.03 0.15 1.79
N ILE A 47 -11.13 1.47 1.93
CA ILE A 47 -10.67 2.18 3.13
C ILE A 47 -11.87 2.58 3.99
N PRO A 48 -11.98 2.10 5.25
CA PRO A 48 -13.10 2.42 6.12
C PRO A 48 -13.26 3.92 6.38
N GLY A 49 -14.49 4.36 6.67
CA GLY A 49 -14.77 5.76 7.00
C GLY A 49 -14.67 6.74 5.82
N THR A 50 -14.55 6.24 4.59
CA THR A 50 -14.44 7.08 3.38
C THR A 50 -15.77 7.29 2.64
N GLY A 51 -16.89 6.79 3.18
CA GLY A 51 -18.22 6.89 2.58
C GLY A 51 -18.46 5.79 1.55
N ARG A 52 -19.20 6.09 0.47
CA ARG A 52 -19.41 5.14 -0.63
C ARG A 52 -18.08 4.81 -1.28
N GLU A 53 -17.80 3.53 -1.43
CA GLU A 53 -16.53 3.09 -2.00
C GLU A 53 -16.40 3.52 -3.46
N ARG A 54 -15.24 4.12 -3.76
CA ARG A 54 -14.79 4.60 -5.08
C ARG A 54 -13.26 4.54 -5.13
N ASN A 55 -12.69 4.37 -6.32
CA ASN A 55 -11.25 4.51 -6.58
C ASN A 55 -10.36 3.39 -6.02
N VAL A 56 -10.92 2.28 -5.54
CA VAL A 56 -10.20 1.00 -5.59
C VAL A 56 -9.76 0.76 -7.03
N VAL A 57 -8.51 0.31 -7.19
CA VAL A 57 -7.95 -0.07 -8.48
C VAL A 57 -8.91 -1.04 -9.20
N HIS A 58 -9.25 -0.76 -10.46
CA HIS A 58 -10.27 -1.52 -11.18
C HIS A 58 -9.99 -3.01 -11.29
N ASP A 59 -8.72 -3.35 -11.46
CA ASP A 59 -8.20 -4.70 -11.55
C ASP A 59 -7.54 -5.17 -10.24
N ALA A 60 -7.95 -4.60 -9.10
CA ALA A 60 -7.36 -4.88 -7.78
C ALA A 60 -7.36 -6.38 -7.42
N GLY A 61 -8.39 -7.13 -7.78
CA GLY A 61 -8.45 -8.57 -7.51
C GLY A 61 -7.33 -9.34 -8.22
N ASP A 62 -7.16 -9.10 -9.53
CA ASP A 62 -6.10 -9.70 -10.33
C ASP A 62 -4.71 -9.28 -9.81
N VAL A 63 -4.55 -8.01 -9.42
CA VAL A 63 -3.29 -7.50 -8.87
C VAL A 63 -2.99 -8.13 -7.50
N LEU A 64 -3.96 -8.22 -6.60
CA LEU A 64 -3.79 -8.85 -5.29
C LEU A 64 -3.33 -10.30 -5.42
N GLU A 65 -3.97 -11.08 -6.30
CA GLU A 65 -3.59 -12.46 -6.58
C GLU A 65 -2.13 -12.54 -7.06
N LEU A 66 -1.76 -11.72 -8.05
CA LEU A 66 -0.40 -11.69 -8.59
C LEU A 66 0.64 -11.34 -7.51
N LEU A 67 0.34 -10.37 -6.64
CA LEU A 67 1.24 -9.97 -5.56
C LEU A 67 1.43 -11.09 -4.53
N LEU A 68 0.36 -11.82 -4.20
CA LEU A 68 0.41 -12.99 -3.33
C LEU A 68 1.25 -14.11 -3.96
N GLU A 69 1.01 -14.44 -5.24
CA GLU A 69 1.80 -15.43 -6.00
C GLU A 69 3.30 -15.09 -6.00
N CYS A 70 3.64 -13.80 -6.11
CA CYS A 70 5.03 -13.34 -6.12
C CYS A 70 5.66 -13.25 -4.72
N GLY A 71 4.91 -13.50 -3.65
CA GLY A 71 5.39 -13.44 -2.27
C GLY A 71 5.65 -12.00 -1.80
N VAL A 72 4.84 -11.03 -2.24
CA VAL A 72 4.88 -9.67 -1.72
C VAL A 72 4.37 -9.64 -0.28
N LYS A 73 5.13 -8.99 0.61
CA LYS A 73 4.81 -8.92 2.04
C LYS A 73 4.30 -7.56 2.49
N LEU A 74 4.62 -6.50 1.76
CA LEU A 74 4.20 -5.14 2.09
C LEU A 74 3.73 -4.40 0.83
N VAL A 75 2.50 -3.87 0.88
CA VAL A 75 1.92 -2.99 -0.13
C VAL A 75 1.74 -1.60 0.45
N LEU A 76 2.17 -0.56 -0.26
CA LEU A 76 2.08 0.84 0.16
C LEU A 76 1.21 1.63 -0.81
N SER A 77 0.14 2.26 -0.31
CA SER A 77 -0.78 3.09 -1.10
C SER A 77 -1.14 4.43 -0.44
N GLY A 78 -1.84 5.30 -1.18
CA GLY A 78 -2.30 6.62 -0.73
C GLY A 78 -3.72 6.96 -1.17
N HIS A 79 -3.87 7.99 -2.01
CA HIS A 79 -5.14 8.50 -2.58
C HIS A 79 -6.19 9.06 -1.60
N LYS A 80 -6.70 8.25 -0.68
CA LYS A 80 -7.84 8.62 0.18
C LYS A 80 -7.50 9.57 1.32
N HIS A 81 -6.22 9.79 1.58
CA HIS A 81 -5.73 10.58 2.72
C HIS A 81 -6.22 10.06 4.08
N VAL A 82 -6.63 8.79 4.15
CA VAL A 82 -7.05 8.12 5.38
C VAL A 82 -6.09 6.98 5.65
N PRO A 83 -5.33 7.01 6.77
CA PRO A 83 -4.43 5.93 7.10
C PRO A 83 -5.20 4.67 7.49
N HIS A 84 -4.81 3.54 6.93
CA HIS A 84 -5.40 2.24 7.28
C HIS A 84 -4.40 1.11 6.98
N ALA A 85 -4.51 0.00 7.69
CA ALA A 85 -3.74 -1.20 7.42
C ALA A 85 -4.66 -2.42 7.35
N TRP A 86 -4.41 -3.28 6.36
CA TRP A 86 -5.02 -4.59 6.23
C TRP A 86 -3.94 -5.67 6.28
N CYS A 87 -4.29 -6.87 6.73
CA CYS A 87 -3.49 -8.07 6.56
C CYS A 87 -4.31 -9.08 5.75
N LEU A 88 -3.79 -9.52 4.62
CA LEU A 88 -4.40 -10.49 3.72
C LEU A 88 -3.38 -11.58 3.44
N GLU A 89 -3.61 -12.82 3.91
CA GLU A 89 -2.69 -13.95 3.69
C GLU A 89 -1.23 -13.64 4.07
N GLY A 90 -1.03 -12.87 5.15
CA GLY A 90 0.31 -12.44 5.59
C GLY A 90 0.96 -11.33 4.75
N MET A 91 0.26 -10.79 3.74
CA MET A 91 0.63 -9.56 3.04
C MET A 91 -0.02 -8.36 3.75
N HIS A 92 0.81 -7.41 4.19
CA HIS A 92 0.37 -6.20 4.85
C HIS A 92 0.14 -5.08 3.84
N ILE A 93 -1.08 -4.58 3.74
CA ILE A 93 -1.48 -3.52 2.79
C ILE A 93 -1.74 -2.25 3.59
N VAL A 94 -0.86 -1.27 3.44
CA VAL A 94 -0.85 -0.05 4.23
C VAL A 94 -1.17 1.15 3.36
N ASN A 95 -2.33 1.76 3.62
CA ASN A 95 -2.70 3.05 3.07
C ASN A 95 -2.18 4.15 3.99
N THR A 96 -1.41 5.08 3.42
CA THR A 96 -0.89 6.24 4.15
C THR A 96 -1.92 7.37 4.14
N GLY A 97 -1.87 8.24 5.16
CA GLY A 97 -2.57 9.52 5.14
C GLY A 97 -1.95 10.51 4.15
N THR A 98 -1.94 11.78 4.51
CA THR A 98 -1.31 12.84 3.73
C THR A 98 -0.58 13.82 4.64
N VAL A 99 0.50 14.43 4.16
CA VAL A 99 1.23 15.50 4.89
C VAL A 99 0.97 16.89 4.32
N SER A 100 0.36 16.97 3.14
CA SER A 100 0.33 18.19 2.32
C SER A 100 -1.05 18.84 2.22
N THR A 101 -2.06 18.32 2.92
CA THR A 101 -3.39 18.93 2.94
C THR A 101 -4.14 18.66 4.24
N LEU A 102 -5.08 19.56 4.52
CA LEU A 102 -6.08 19.44 5.60
C LEU A 102 -7.42 18.91 5.08
N ARG A 103 -7.54 18.57 3.80
CA ARG A 103 -8.68 17.85 3.23
C ARG A 103 -8.65 16.39 3.70
N LEU A 104 -9.00 16.21 4.96
CA LEU A 104 -9.00 14.95 5.68
C LEU A 104 -10.45 14.45 5.84
N ARG A 105 -10.60 13.16 6.16
CA ARG A 105 -11.90 12.56 6.43
C ARG A 105 -11.94 12.06 7.87
N GLY A 106 -13.10 12.21 8.52
CA GLY A 106 -13.24 11.90 9.94
C GLY A 106 -12.33 12.77 10.82
N ASP A 107 -11.82 12.19 11.91
CA ASP A 107 -10.91 12.86 12.86
C ASP A 107 -9.42 12.56 12.57
N THR A 108 -9.09 12.36 11.28
CA THR A 108 -7.71 12.08 10.89
C THR A 108 -6.86 13.35 10.89
N LYS A 109 -5.56 13.20 11.15
CA LYS A 109 -4.56 14.27 11.13
C LYS A 109 -3.55 14.02 10.01
N PRO A 110 -2.87 15.07 9.49
CA PRO A 110 -1.81 14.87 8.52
C PRO A 110 -0.75 13.91 9.08
N CYS A 111 -0.39 12.89 8.32
CA CYS A 111 0.53 11.85 8.74
C CYS A 111 1.25 11.21 7.57
N TYR A 112 2.38 10.58 7.87
CA TYR A 112 3.18 9.76 6.97
C TYR A 112 3.59 8.47 7.67
N ASN A 113 4.01 7.48 6.90
CA ASN A 113 4.51 6.22 7.44
C ASN A 113 6.04 6.18 7.37
N VAL A 114 6.66 5.60 8.40
CA VAL A 114 8.06 5.20 8.43
C VAL A 114 8.08 3.68 8.44
N VAL A 115 8.83 3.08 7.51
CA VAL A 115 8.96 1.63 7.39
C VAL A 115 10.39 1.27 7.78
N ASP A 116 10.54 0.59 8.91
CA ASP A 116 11.81 0.09 9.42
C ASP A 116 11.89 -1.41 9.13
N ILE A 117 12.93 -1.82 8.39
CA ILE A 117 13.18 -3.22 8.01
C ILE A 117 14.57 -3.58 8.47
N GLY A 118 14.68 -4.57 9.34
CA GLY A 118 15.95 -5.01 9.91
C GLY A 118 15.73 -6.07 10.97
N GLU A 119 16.79 -6.78 11.37
CA GLU A 119 16.73 -7.79 12.45
C GLU A 119 15.67 -8.88 12.24
N GLY A 120 15.35 -9.21 10.98
CA GLY A 120 14.31 -10.19 10.65
C GLY A 120 12.87 -9.71 10.88
N ARG A 121 12.65 -8.41 11.11
CA ARG A 121 11.34 -7.82 11.38
C ARG A 121 11.05 -6.59 10.52
N VAL A 122 9.77 -6.28 10.41
CA VAL A 122 9.24 -5.11 9.72
C VAL A 122 8.34 -4.35 10.69
N LEU A 123 8.64 -3.07 10.89
CA LEU A 123 7.80 -2.16 11.64
C LEU A 123 7.32 -1.04 10.72
N VAL A 124 6.02 -0.81 10.69
CA VAL A 124 5.44 0.37 10.03
C VAL A 124 4.88 1.28 11.12
N SER A 125 5.47 2.46 11.23
CA SER A 125 5.06 3.49 12.18
C SER A 125 4.34 4.63 11.46
N ARG A 126 3.17 5.02 11.95
CA ARG A 126 2.50 6.26 11.55
C ARG A 126 3.07 7.41 12.37
N ARG A 127 3.56 8.44 11.68
CA ARG A 127 4.13 9.65 12.27
C ARG A 127 3.29 10.87 11.88
N TYR A 128 3.20 11.81 12.80
CA TYR A 128 2.50 13.07 12.61
C TYR A 128 3.53 14.21 12.58
N PRO A 129 3.53 15.10 11.58
CA PRO A 129 4.50 16.20 11.52
C PRO A 129 4.51 17.00 12.82
N PHE A 130 5.71 17.19 13.40
CA PHE A 130 5.95 17.90 14.67
C PHE A 130 5.31 17.26 15.92
N HIS A 131 4.84 16.02 15.84
CA HIS A 131 4.22 15.29 16.94
C HIS A 131 4.82 13.87 17.03
N GLY A 132 4.31 13.06 17.97
CA GLY A 132 4.71 11.66 18.14
C GLY A 132 4.24 10.75 17.00
N GLY A 133 4.19 9.46 17.28
CA GLY A 133 3.65 8.47 16.37
C GLY A 133 3.37 7.15 17.05
N GLU A 134 2.84 6.22 16.28
CA GLU A 134 2.38 4.91 16.73
C GLU A 134 2.80 3.84 15.73
N THR A 135 3.17 2.65 16.21
CA THR A 135 3.36 1.48 15.36
C THR A 135 2.00 0.94 14.94
N ILE A 136 1.79 0.78 13.64
CA ILE A 136 0.50 0.35 13.06
C ILE A 136 0.54 -1.05 12.46
N VAL A 137 1.73 -1.54 12.12
CA VAL A 137 1.98 -2.90 11.64
C VAL A 137 3.34 -3.34 12.18
N GLU A 138 3.41 -4.56 12.69
CA GLU A 138 4.64 -5.23 13.11
C GLU A 138 4.54 -6.71 12.75
N PHE A 139 5.55 -7.25 12.06
CA PHE A 139 5.62 -8.67 11.70
C PHE A 139 7.06 -9.11 11.41
N ASN A 140 7.31 -10.42 11.45
CA ASN A 140 8.60 -11.01 11.08
C ASN A 140 8.68 -11.25 9.56
N ILE A 141 9.88 -11.13 8.99
CA ILE A 141 10.15 -11.38 7.57
C ILE A 141 10.00 -12.88 7.26
N ASP A 142 10.38 -13.73 8.21
CA ASP A 142 10.21 -15.18 8.16
C ASP A 142 9.00 -15.63 9.02
N PRO A 143 8.31 -16.72 8.65
CA PRO A 143 7.19 -17.29 9.42
C PRO A 143 7.55 -17.74 10.84
#